data_AF-A0AAE3X9D7-F1
#
_entry.id   AF-A0AAE3X9D7-F1
#
_cell.length_a   1.000
_cell.length_b   1.000
_cell.length_c   1.000
_cell.angle_alpha   90.00
_cell.angle_beta   90.00
_cell.angle_gamma   90.00
#
_symmetry.space_group_name_H-M   'P 1'
#
loop_
_entity.id
_entity.type
_entity.pdbx_description
1 polymer ?
#
loop_
_entity_poly.entity_id
_entity_poly.type
_entity_poly.pdbx_seq_one_letter_code
_entity_poly.pdbx_strand_id
1 'polypeptide(L)'
;MSLPEVLAGIRAAEAAAGRPAGSARLVAVTKGQDLDAIDRCVLAHGAFPLGEGRAQELRDKSALRPDLEWHFIGALQRNKVKYLRHVTLVHSVEAAWQAEALAQAAQGWGRAPDVLLQLHNGEAQKHGIEAQALPGVLREVRATGLDVRGLMVMAPDLDDLPPPEREARLAALFTDVARRAHDLGLSELSMGMSGDYPHAVAAGATLVRVGRSLFT
;
A
#
# COMPACT_ATOMS: atom_id res chain seq x y z
N MET A 1 6.07 -9.38 16.46
CA MET A 1 4.79 -10.07 16.20
C MET A 1 5.02 -10.95 15.01
N SER A 2 5.12 -12.25 15.24
CA SER A 2 5.24 -13.24 14.17
C SER A 2 4.12 -13.07 13.13
N LEU A 3 4.36 -13.54 11.90
CA LEU A 3 3.34 -13.47 10.85
C LEU A 3 2.00 -14.12 11.27
N PRO A 4 1.96 -15.29 11.94
CA PRO A 4 0.72 -15.84 12.47
C PRO A 4 -0.04 -14.90 13.41
N GLU A 5 0.64 -14.18 14.29
CA GLU A 5 0.01 -13.20 15.19
C GLU A 5 -0.60 -12.03 14.42
N VAL A 6 0.10 -11.54 13.39
CA VAL A 6 -0.40 -10.47 12.53
C VAL A 6 -1.64 -10.93 11.75
N LEU A 7 -1.61 -12.14 11.19
CA LEU A 7 -2.78 -12.70 10.49
C LEU A 7 -3.97 -12.88 11.44
N ALA A 8 -3.74 -13.38 12.66
CA ALA A 8 -4.78 -13.51 13.66
C ALA A 8 -5.36 -12.15 14.06
N GLY A 9 -4.52 -11.13 14.22
CA GLY A 9 -4.95 -9.76 14.51
C GLY A 9 -5.79 -9.14 13.40
N ILE A 10 -5.40 -9.34 12.13
CA ILE A 10 -6.21 -8.88 10.98
C ILE A 10 -7.58 -9.59 10.98
N ARG A 11 -7.62 -10.90 11.20
CA ARG A 11 -8.87 -11.69 11.26
C ARG A 11 -9.77 -11.24 12.41
N ALA A 12 -9.20 -10.94 13.57
CA ALA A 12 -9.93 -10.40 14.71
C ALA A 12 -10.53 -9.02 14.40
N ALA A 13 -9.77 -8.14 13.74
CA ALA A 13 -10.25 -6.83 13.31
C ALA A 13 -11.38 -6.92 12.27
N GLU A 14 -11.28 -7.85 11.30
CA GLU A 14 -12.36 -8.12 10.35
C GLU A 14 -13.64 -8.56 11.07
N ALA A 15 -13.53 -9.52 11.99
CA ALA A 15 -14.67 -10.03 12.75
C ALA A 15 -15.31 -8.94 13.64
N ALA A 16 -14.50 -8.15 14.33
CA ALA A 16 -14.97 -7.05 15.17
C ALA A 16 -15.70 -5.96 14.35
N ALA A 17 -15.27 -5.74 13.11
CA ALA A 17 -15.91 -4.82 12.17
C ALA A 17 -17.11 -5.42 11.41
N GLY A 18 -17.47 -6.68 11.66
CA GLY A 18 -18.53 -7.38 10.92
C GLY A 18 -18.21 -7.60 9.43
N ARG A 19 -16.92 -7.62 9.06
CA ARG A 19 -16.47 -7.79 7.68
C ARG A 19 -16.19 -9.27 7.36
N PRO A 20 -16.34 -9.69 6.09
CA PRO A 20 -15.99 -11.04 5.68
C PRO A 20 -14.52 -11.38 5.96
N ALA A 21 -14.25 -12.63 6.34
CA ALA A 21 -12.89 -13.12 6.50
C ALA A 21 -12.12 -13.01 5.19
N GLY A 22 -10.93 -12.41 5.23
CA GLY A 22 -10.09 -12.19 4.04
C GLY A 22 -10.44 -10.91 3.25
N SER A 23 -11.35 -10.08 3.75
CA SER A 23 -11.64 -8.76 3.17
C SER A 23 -10.47 -7.77 3.30
N ALA A 24 -9.53 -8.02 4.22
CA ALA A 24 -8.24 -7.36 4.33
C ALA A 24 -7.10 -8.37 4.14
N ARG A 25 -6.21 -8.07 3.19
CA ARG A 25 -4.99 -8.84 2.90
C ARG A 25 -3.78 -8.17 3.53
N LEU A 26 -2.87 -9.00 4.05
CA LEU A 26 -1.54 -8.55 4.46
C LEU A 26 -0.67 -8.31 3.23
N VAL A 27 -0.06 -7.13 3.15
CA VAL A 27 1.12 -6.83 2.34
C VAL A 27 2.33 -6.89 3.27
N ALA A 28 3.17 -7.92 3.13
CA ALA A 28 4.36 -8.09 3.96
C ALA A 28 5.45 -7.13 3.49
N VAL A 29 5.81 -6.15 4.32
CA VAL A 29 6.82 -5.15 3.97
C VAL A 29 8.22 -5.71 4.22
N THR A 30 8.94 -5.98 3.14
CA THR A 30 10.19 -6.75 3.15
C THR A 30 11.46 -5.90 2.99
N LYS A 31 11.32 -4.58 2.99
CA LYS A 31 12.47 -3.66 2.88
C LYS A 31 13.48 -3.89 4.01
N GLY A 32 14.76 -3.96 3.65
CA GLY A 32 15.87 -4.27 4.54
C GLY A 32 16.04 -5.74 4.91
N GLN A 33 15.28 -6.67 4.31
CA GLN A 33 15.36 -8.12 4.60
C GLN A 33 15.91 -8.87 3.40
N ASP A 34 16.75 -9.89 3.59
CA ASP A 34 17.20 -10.76 2.50
C ASP A 34 16.11 -11.78 2.10
N LEU A 35 16.32 -12.47 0.97
CA LEU A 35 15.36 -13.48 0.49
C LEU A 35 15.20 -14.65 1.48
N ASP A 36 16.27 -15.04 2.17
CA ASP A 36 16.24 -16.13 3.15
C ASP A 36 15.34 -15.80 4.35
N ALA A 37 15.42 -14.56 4.86
CA ALA A 37 14.55 -14.08 5.92
C ALA A 37 13.10 -13.95 5.44
N ILE A 38 12.88 -13.49 4.22
CA ILE A 38 11.55 -13.43 3.60
C ILE A 38 10.96 -14.85 3.47
N ASP A 39 11.73 -15.82 2.99
CA ASP A 39 11.30 -17.20 2.85
C ASP A 39 10.92 -17.80 4.21
N ARG A 40 11.78 -17.65 5.22
CA ARG A 40 11.53 -18.23 6.56
C ARG A 40 10.41 -17.56 7.34
N CYS A 41 10.36 -16.22 7.35
CA CYS A 41 9.45 -15.46 8.20
C CYS A 41 8.10 -15.18 7.53
N VAL A 42 8.06 -15.16 6.19
CA VAL A 42 6.85 -14.80 5.43
C VAL A 42 6.35 -15.97 4.58
N LEU A 43 7.15 -16.42 3.60
CA LEU A 43 6.65 -17.35 2.58
C LEU A 43 6.45 -18.79 3.09
N ALA A 44 7.11 -19.16 4.20
CA ALA A 44 6.84 -20.41 4.91
C ALA A 44 5.38 -20.53 5.40
N HIS A 45 4.66 -19.41 5.49
CA HIS A 45 3.25 -19.36 5.89
C HIS A 45 2.28 -19.19 4.71
N GLY A 46 2.77 -19.16 3.47
CA GLY A 46 1.96 -19.02 2.26
C GLY A 46 2.42 -17.88 1.35
N ALA A 47 1.70 -17.69 0.25
CA ALA A 47 1.97 -16.59 -0.68
C ALA A 47 1.27 -15.31 -0.22
N PHE A 48 2.03 -14.21 -0.17
CA PHE A 48 1.53 -12.88 0.18
C PHE A 48 2.14 -11.86 -0.78
N PRO A 49 1.44 -10.74 -1.04
CA PRO A 49 2.08 -9.57 -1.64
C PRO A 49 3.27 -9.10 -0.80
N LEU A 50 4.41 -8.88 -1.46
CA LEU A 50 5.63 -8.38 -0.84
C LEU A 50 5.83 -6.90 -1.19
N GLY A 51 5.81 -6.05 -0.16
CA GLY A 51 5.94 -4.61 -0.28
C GLY A 51 7.39 -4.14 -0.15
N GLU A 52 7.95 -3.58 -1.23
CA GLU A 52 9.27 -2.97 -1.24
C GLU A 52 9.22 -1.44 -1.30
N GLY A 53 10.04 -0.81 -0.46
CA GLY A 53 10.16 0.65 -0.40
C GLY A 53 11.38 1.21 -1.16
N ARG A 54 12.35 0.35 -1.51
CA ARG A 54 13.61 0.76 -2.17
C ARG A 54 13.70 0.10 -3.54
N ALA A 55 13.71 0.90 -4.59
CA ALA A 55 13.61 0.40 -5.96
C ALA A 55 14.77 -0.52 -6.38
N GLN A 56 15.99 -0.29 -5.89
CA GLN A 56 17.12 -1.18 -6.16
C GLN A 56 17.00 -2.52 -5.45
N GLU A 57 16.53 -2.51 -4.20
CA GLU A 57 16.30 -3.73 -3.42
C GLU A 57 15.21 -4.59 -4.09
N LEU A 58 14.12 -3.95 -4.51
CA LEU A 58 13.08 -4.57 -5.33
C LEU A 58 13.64 -5.15 -6.63
N ARG A 59 14.45 -4.39 -7.38
CA ARG A 59 15.07 -4.88 -8.63
C ARG A 59 15.82 -6.18 -8.39
N ASP A 60 16.66 -6.21 -7.37
CA ASP A 60 17.56 -7.34 -7.12
C ASP A 60 16.76 -8.57 -6.67
N LYS A 61 15.79 -8.40 -5.75
CA LYS A 61 14.95 -9.51 -5.28
C LYS A 61 13.98 -10.03 -6.35
N SER A 62 13.29 -9.13 -7.04
CA SER A 62 12.29 -9.52 -8.03
C SER A 62 12.88 -10.14 -9.31
N ALA A 63 14.14 -9.83 -9.63
CA ALA A 63 14.86 -10.52 -10.69
C ALA A 63 15.14 -11.99 -10.34
N LEU A 64 15.39 -12.30 -9.07
CA LEU A 64 15.63 -13.66 -8.57
C LEU A 64 14.32 -14.42 -8.32
N ARG A 65 13.24 -13.72 -7.95
CA ARG A 65 11.93 -14.27 -7.62
C ARG A 65 10.80 -13.58 -8.39
N PRO A 66 10.77 -13.70 -9.73
CA PRO A 66 9.75 -13.07 -10.57
C PRO A 66 8.37 -13.73 -10.44
N ASP A 67 8.30 -14.91 -9.80
CA ASP A 67 7.09 -15.67 -9.48
C ASP A 67 6.24 -15.04 -8.37
N LEU A 68 6.84 -14.19 -7.53
CA LEU A 68 6.17 -13.59 -6.38
C LEU A 68 5.37 -12.33 -6.76
N GLU A 69 4.34 -12.04 -5.98
CA GLU A 69 3.56 -10.82 -6.10
C GLU A 69 4.32 -9.65 -5.43
N TRP A 70 4.91 -8.77 -6.24
CA TRP A 70 5.66 -7.61 -5.74
C TRP A 70 4.84 -6.33 -5.81
N HIS A 71 4.72 -5.63 -4.69
CA HIS A 71 4.13 -4.29 -4.58
C HIS A 71 5.24 -3.26 -4.34
N PHE A 72 5.14 -2.10 -4.98
CA PHE A 72 6.03 -0.96 -4.69
C PHE A 72 5.32 0.07 -3.83
N ILE A 73 5.86 0.31 -2.64
CA ILE A 73 5.24 1.16 -1.60
C ILE A 73 6.09 2.37 -1.20
N GLY A 74 7.24 2.57 -1.86
CA GLY A 74 8.13 3.70 -1.62
C GLY A 74 7.84 4.89 -2.54
N ALA A 75 8.43 6.05 -2.27
CA ALA A 75 8.31 7.21 -3.14
C ALA A 75 8.88 6.91 -4.54
N LEU A 76 8.07 7.10 -5.58
CA LEU A 76 8.45 6.77 -6.95
C LEU A 76 9.24 7.92 -7.59
N GLN A 77 10.51 7.64 -7.94
CA GLN A 77 11.40 8.54 -8.65
C GLN A 77 11.48 8.17 -10.14
N ARG A 78 11.49 9.17 -11.03
CA ARG A 78 11.49 8.97 -12.50
C ARG A 78 12.57 7.99 -12.99
N ASN A 79 13.80 8.12 -12.50
CA ASN A 79 14.93 7.26 -12.90
C ASN A 79 14.87 5.83 -12.32
N LYS A 80 13.92 5.54 -11.43
CA LYS A 80 13.74 4.24 -10.78
C LYS A 80 12.60 3.43 -11.37
N VAL A 81 11.73 4.04 -12.18
CA VAL A 81 10.59 3.36 -12.83
C VAL A 81 11.04 2.11 -13.59
N LYS A 82 12.20 2.15 -14.27
CA LYS A 82 12.79 1.01 -14.99
C LYS A 82 12.99 -0.27 -14.14
N TYR A 83 12.98 -0.16 -12.82
CA TYR A 83 13.13 -1.30 -11.89
C TYR A 83 11.81 -1.97 -11.53
N LEU A 84 10.66 -1.43 -11.95
CA LEU A 84 9.34 -1.90 -11.53
C LEU A 84 8.73 -2.95 -12.49
N ARG A 85 9.52 -3.51 -13.41
CA ARG A 85 9.04 -4.51 -14.39
C ARG A 85 8.28 -5.69 -13.77
N HIS A 86 8.69 -6.12 -12.58
CA HIS A 86 8.10 -7.25 -11.87
C HIS A 86 6.99 -6.85 -10.90
N VAL A 87 6.71 -5.56 -10.73
CA VAL A 87 5.69 -5.05 -9.80
C VAL A 87 4.30 -5.29 -10.35
N THR A 88 3.37 -5.75 -9.52
CA THR A 88 1.95 -5.90 -9.85
C THR A 88 1.15 -4.67 -9.45
N LEU A 89 1.49 -4.03 -8.33
CA LEU A 89 0.78 -2.86 -7.81
C LEU A 89 1.75 -1.79 -7.29
N VAL A 90 1.59 -0.54 -7.73
CA VAL A 90 2.32 0.64 -7.22
C VAL A 90 1.40 1.45 -6.32
N HIS A 91 1.76 1.64 -5.06
CA HIS A 91 0.88 2.27 -4.06
C HIS A 91 1.04 3.80 -3.95
N SER A 92 2.08 4.35 -4.56
CA SER A 92 2.63 5.68 -4.25
C SER A 92 2.55 6.66 -5.42
N VAL A 93 1.52 6.54 -6.27
CA VAL A 93 1.29 7.50 -7.35
C VAL A 93 0.64 8.76 -6.76
N GLU A 94 1.30 9.90 -6.97
CA GLU A 94 0.93 11.21 -6.44
C GLU A 94 0.71 12.24 -7.55
N ALA A 95 1.15 11.98 -8.79
CA ALA A 95 1.04 12.90 -9.91
C ALA A 95 1.04 12.20 -11.28
N ALA A 96 0.49 12.88 -12.30
CA ALA A 96 0.40 12.39 -13.67
C ALA A 96 1.74 11.90 -14.24
N TRP A 97 2.83 12.64 -13.99
CA TRP A 97 4.15 12.28 -14.54
C TRP A 97 4.64 10.90 -14.09
N GLN A 98 4.24 10.43 -12.90
CA GLN A 98 4.59 9.09 -12.41
C GLN A 98 3.86 8.02 -13.22
N ALA A 99 2.57 8.25 -13.49
CA ALA A 99 1.77 7.37 -14.33
C ALA A 99 2.27 7.36 -15.78
N GLU A 100 2.62 8.52 -16.34
CA GLU A 100 3.20 8.63 -17.69
C GLU A 100 4.50 7.83 -17.80
N ALA A 101 5.38 7.97 -16.80
CA ALA A 101 6.65 7.24 -16.79
C ALA A 101 6.44 5.72 -16.65
N LEU A 102 5.49 5.29 -15.82
CA LEU A 102 5.10 3.88 -15.68
C LEU A 102 4.52 3.32 -16.98
N ALA A 103 3.58 4.04 -17.60
CA ALA A 103 2.95 3.65 -18.87
C ALA A 103 3.99 3.54 -20.00
N GLN A 104 4.94 4.49 -20.08
CA GLN A 104 6.02 4.45 -21.06
C GLN A 104 6.94 3.24 -20.84
N ALA A 105 7.33 2.95 -19.60
CA ALA A 105 8.19 1.81 -19.30
C ALA A 105 7.48 0.47 -19.55
N ALA A 106 6.18 0.40 -19.26
CA ALA A 106 5.33 -0.77 -19.48
C ALA A 106 5.27 -1.23 -20.94
N GLN A 107 5.42 -0.31 -21.90
CA GLN A 107 5.51 -0.66 -23.34
C GLN A 107 6.65 -1.64 -23.62
N GLY A 108 7.80 -1.49 -22.95
CA GLY A 108 8.94 -2.41 -23.07
C GLY A 108 8.80 -3.67 -22.23
N TRP A 109 7.85 -3.73 -21.29
CA TRP A 109 7.64 -4.87 -20.41
C TRP A 109 6.55 -5.83 -20.90
N GLY A 110 5.66 -5.36 -21.79
CA GLY A 110 4.48 -6.09 -22.25
C GLY A 110 3.34 -6.13 -21.22
N ARG A 111 3.51 -5.46 -20.08
CA ARG A 111 2.49 -5.29 -19.04
C ARG A 111 2.75 -4.02 -18.23
N ALA A 112 1.70 -3.42 -17.71
CA ALA A 112 1.78 -2.34 -16.73
C ALA A 112 1.42 -2.88 -15.33
N PRO A 113 1.98 -2.30 -14.25
CA PRO A 113 1.41 -2.49 -12.93
C PRO A 113 0.09 -1.72 -12.82
N ASP A 114 -0.79 -2.22 -11.96
CA ASP A 114 -1.90 -1.46 -11.43
C ASP A 114 -1.36 -0.36 -10.50
N VAL A 115 -2.17 0.67 -10.24
CA VAL A 115 -1.76 1.78 -9.37
C VAL A 115 -2.82 2.14 -8.32
N LEU A 116 -2.33 2.61 -7.17
CA LEU A 116 -3.11 3.35 -6.19
C LEU A 116 -2.64 4.80 -6.14
N LEU A 117 -3.58 5.69 -5.87
CA LEU A 117 -3.29 7.10 -5.64
C LEU A 117 -3.02 7.33 -4.16
N GLN A 118 -1.85 7.87 -3.83
CA GLN A 118 -1.46 8.18 -2.46
C GLN A 118 -2.03 9.54 -2.06
N LEU A 119 -2.84 9.57 -1.00
CA LEU A 119 -3.36 10.79 -0.41
C LEU A 119 -2.39 11.38 0.59
N HIS A 120 -2.43 12.71 0.69
CA HIS A 120 -1.75 13.44 1.76
C HIS A 120 -2.42 13.14 3.11
N ASN A 121 -1.62 13.04 4.17
CA ASN A 121 -2.06 12.62 5.51
C ASN A 121 -2.22 13.77 6.51
N GLY A 122 -2.04 15.02 6.08
CA GLY A 122 -2.13 16.23 6.89
C GLY A 122 -0.82 16.70 7.54
N GLU A 123 0.28 15.94 7.41
CA GLU A 123 1.58 16.35 7.96
C GLU A 123 2.32 17.35 7.06
N ALA A 124 3.26 18.10 7.62
CA ALA A 124 4.05 19.10 6.87
C ALA A 124 4.89 18.52 5.71
N GLN A 125 5.06 17.20 5.66
CA GLN A 125 5.72 16.53 4.55
C GLN A 125 4.96 16.71 3.23
N LYS A 126 5.68 16.73 2.11
CA LYS A 126 5.13 17.08 0.78
C LYS A 126 4.69 15.87 -0.04
N HIS A 127 4.37 14.75 0.59
CA HIS A 127 4.00 13.51 -0.09
C HIS A 127 2.51 13.28 -0.04
N GLY A 128 1.95 12.89 -1.17
CA GLY A 128 0.53 12.58 -1.33
C GLY A 128 -0.26 13.70 -2.00
N ILE A 129 -1.40 13.31 -2.54
CA ILE A 129 -2.35 14.17 -3.24
C ILE A 129 -3.26 14.85 -2.22
N GLU A 130 -3.35 16.17 -2.31
CA GLU A 130 -4.34 16.93 -1.58
C GLU A 130 -5.76 16.46 -1.93
N ALA A 131 -6.62 16.33 -0.92
CA ALA A 131 -7.97 15.80 -1.06
C ALA A 131 -8.80 16.48 -2.17
N GLN A 132 -8.60 17.78 -2.37
CA GLN A 132 -9.26 18.58 -3.41
C GLN A 132 -8.71 18.36 -4.83
N ALA A 133 -7.45 17.94 -4.96
CA ALA A 133 -6.81 17.67 -6.24
C ALA A 133 -7.07 16.25 -6.74
N LEU A 134 -7.47 15.33 -5.85
CA LEU A 134 -7.65 13.91 -6.14
C LEU A 134 -8.48 13.61 -7.41
N PRO A 135 -9.66 14.22 -7.66
CA PRO A 135 -10.42 13.92 -8.87
C PRO A 135 -9.70 14.32 -10.17
N GLY A 136 -8.90 15.39 -10.12
CA GLY A 136 -8.09 15.85 -11.24
C GLY A 136 -6.96 14.86 -11.53
N VAL A 137 -6.18 14.52 -10.49
CA VAL A 137 -5.07 13.56 -10.61
C VAL A 137 -5.57 12.19 -11.08
N LEU A 138 -6.70 11.71 -10.58
CA LEU A 138 -7.32 10.46 -11.03
C LEU A 138 -7.60 10.48 -12.54
N ARG A 139 -8.13 11.58 -13.07
CA ARG A 139 -8.42 11.73 -14.50
C ARG A 139 -7.13 11.71 -15.32
N GLU A 140 -6.11 12.42 -14.88
CA GLU A 140 -4.81 12.48 -15.55
C GLU A 140 -4.12 11.11 -15.56
N VAL A 141 -4.11 10.40 -14.43
CA VAL A 141 -3.53 9.06 -14.33
C VAL A 141 -4.28 8.07 -15.23
N ARG A 142 -5.62 8.06 -15.21
CA ARG A 142 -6.42 7.21 -16.11
C ARG A 142 -6.17 7.51 -17.59
N ALA A 143 -5.89 8.77 -17.96
CA ALA A 143 -5.58 9.14 -19.34
C ALA A 143 -4.28 8.52 -19.87
N THR A 144 -3.39 8.05 -18.98
CA THR A 144 -2.17 7.31 -19.36
C THR A 144 -2.44 5.85 -19.73
N GLY A 145 -3.66 5.35 -19.49
CA GLY A 145 -4.05 3.96 -19.74
C GLY A 145 -3.74 2.99 -18.60
N LEU A 146 -3.17 3.44 -17.48
CA LEU A 146 -2.99 2.62 -16.28
C LEU A 146 -4.32 2.36 -15.57
N ASP A 147 -4.47 1.16 -14.99
CA ASP A 147 -5.62 0.83 -14.14
C ASP A 147 -5.42 1.38 -12.72
N VAL A 148 -6.31 2.28 -12.31
CA VAL A 148 -6.32 2.86 -10.96
C VAL A 148 -7.28 2.07 -10.10
N ARG A 149 -6.74 1.23 -9.21
CA ARG A 149 -7.51 0.29 -8.39
C ARG A 149 -8.07 0.92 -7.12
N GLY A 150 -7.35 1.91 -6.58
CA GLY A 150 -7.87 2.71 -5.48
C GLY A 150 -6.89 3.64 -4.82
N LEU A 151 -7.01 3.76 -3.50
CA LEU A 151 -6.33 4.80 -2.71
C LEU A 151 -5.35 4.19 -1.71
N MET A 152 -4.31 4.96 -1.41
CA MET A 152 -3.35 4.67 -0.36
C MET A 152 -3.24 5.86 0.58
N VAL A 153 -3.15 5.59 1.89
CA VAL A 153 -2.77 6.60 2.86
C VAL A 153 -1.89 5.97 3.95
N MET A 154 -1.00 6.78 4.53
CA MET A 154 -0.30 6.48 5.76
C MET A 154 -0.91 7.33 6.87
N ALA A 155 -1.13 6.77 8.05
CA ALA A 155 -1.50 7.59 9.19
C ALA A 155 -0.40 8.62 9.47
N PRO A 156 -0.75 9.84 9.90
CA PRO A 156 0.22 10.79 10.44
C PRO A 156 0.79 10.27 11.76
N ASP A 157 1.91 10.84 12.20
CA ASP A 157 2.40 10.67 13.55
C ASP A 157 1.44 11.38 14.53
N LEU A 158 0.91 10.61 15.47
CA LEU A 158 -0.08 11.05 16.45
C LEU A 158 0.35 10.66 17.88
N ASP A 159 1.64 10.38 18.09
CA ASP A 159 2.16 9.88 19.36
C ASP A 159 1.98 10.90 20.51
N ASP A 160 1.93 12.20 20.19
CA ASP A 160 1.70 13.28 21.14
C ASP A 160 0.23 13.39 21.61
N LEU A 161 -0.72 12.74 20.95
CA LEU A 161 -2.14 12.78 21.31
C LEU A 161 -2.50 11.71 22.34
N PRO A 162 -3.41 12.01 23.29
CA PRO A 162 -3.91 11.00 24.22
C PRO A 162 -4.68 9.90 23.46
N PRO A 163 -4.71 8.65 23.96
CA PRO A 163 -5.26 7.51 23.22
C PRO A 163 -6.66 7.72 22.62
N PRO A 164 -7.65 8.27 23.35
CA PRO A 164 -8.98 8.48 22.77
C PRO A 164 -9.00 9.46 21.58
N GLU A 165 -8.17 10.51 21.64
CA GLU A 165 -8.09 11.49 20.56
C GLU A 165 -7.34 10.94 19.35
N ARG A 166 -6.24 10.21 19.58
CA ARG A 166 -5.50 9.51 18.54
C ARG A 166 -6.39 8.52 17.79
N GLU A 167 -7.13 7.68 18.51
CA GLU A 167 -8.04 6.68 17.93
C GLU A 167 -9.14 7.34 17.09
N ALA A 168 -9.73 8.44 17.60
CA ALA A 168 -10.73 9.21 16.85
C ALA A 168 -10.17 9.82 15.56
N ARG A 169 -8.94 10.35 15.60
CA ARG A 169 -8.25 10.90 14.42
C ARG A 169 -7.95 9.83 13.36
N LEU A 170 -7.47 8.65 13.78
CA LEU A 170 -7.23 7.52 12.88
C LEU A 170 -8.51 7.04 12.21
N ALA A 171 -9.57 6.84 13.00
CA ALA A 171 -10.87 6.41 12.48
C ALA A 171 -11.46 7.41 11.49
N ALA A 172 -11.37 8.72 11.79
CA ALA A 172 -11.84 9.78 10.90
C ALA A 172 -11.07 9.81 9.58
N LEU A 173 -9.73 9.70 9.63
CA LEU A 173 -8.89 9.64 8.43
C LEU A 173 -9.27 8.46 7.53
N PHE A 174 -9.27 7.24 8.07
CA PHE A 174 -9.52 6.05 7.26
C PHE A 174 -10.95 5.99 6.72
N THR A 175 -11.93 6.47 7.49
CA THR A 175 -13.32 6.57 7.02
C THR A 175 -13.47 7.58 5.88
N ASP A 176 -12.79 8.73 5.96
CA ASP A 176 -12.82 9.72 4.87
C ASP A 176 -12.17 9.17 3.59
N VAL A 177 -11.04 8.46 3.71
CA VAL A 177 -10.40 7.80 2.56
C VAL A 177 -11.30 6.75 1.94
N ALA A 178 -11.93 5.89 2.75
CA ALA A 178 -12.85 4.87 2.26
C ALA A 178 -14.05 5.48 1.52
N ARG A 179 -14.66 6.53 2.10
CA ARG A 179 -15.74 7.27 1.46
C ARG A 179 -15.31 7.86 0.11
N ARG A 180 -14.13 8.50 0.04
CA ARG A 180 -13.60 9.06 -1.22
C ARG A 180 -13.37 7.98 -2.27
N ALA A 181 -12.81 6.84 -1.88
CA ALA A 181 -12.62 5.72 -2.82
C ALA A 181 -13.96 5.25 -3.38
N HIS A 182 -14.95 5.05 -2.51
CA HIS A 182 -16.31 4.69 -2.90
C HIS A 182 -16.92 5.71 -3.89
N ASP A 183 -16.86 7.01 -3.57
CA ASP A 183 -17.40 8.08 -4.42
C ASP A 183 -16.73 8.14 -5.80
N LEU A 184 -15.49 7.65 -5.92
CA LEU A 184 -14.72 7.57 -7.16
C LEU A 184 -14.81 6.21 -7.86
N GLY A 185 -15.58 5.27 -7.32
CA GLY A 185 -15.73 3.91 -7.85
C GLY A 185 -14.45 3.07 -7.75
N LEU A 186 -13.66 3.30 -6.70
CA LEU A 186 -12.39 2.63 -6.43
C LEU A 186 -12.58 1.57 -5.33
N SER A 187 -11.90 0.43 -5.46
CA SER A 187 -12.14 -0.74 -4.60
C SER A 187 -10.99 -1.07 -3.65
N GLU A 188 -9.75 -0.74 -4.01
CA GLU A 188 -8.58 -1.02 -3.18
C GLU A 188 -8.31 0.13 -2.19
N LEU A 189 -8.12 -0.23 -0.93
CA LEU A 189 -7.80 0.68 0.17
C LEU A 189 -6.55 0.18 0.88
N SER A 190 -5.41 0.75 0.50
CA SER A 190 -4.11 0.48 1.12
C SER A 190 -3.89 1.43 2.29
N MET A 191 -4.27 1.00 3.49
CA MET A 191 -4.15 1.78 4.71
C MET A 191 -4.03 0.86 5.93
N GLY A 192 -3.36 1.34 6.98
CA GLY A 192 -3.04 0.53 8.14
C GLY A 192 -1.64 -0.12 8.07
N MET A 193 -0.95 -0.05 9.20
CA MET A 193 0.35 -0.61 9.56
C MET A 193 0.26 -1.22 10.96
N SER A 194 1.38 -1.73 11.51
CA SER A 194 1.41 -2.47 12.78
C SER A 194 0.65 -1.83 13.94
N GLY A 195 0.60 -0.50 14.03
CA GLY A 195 -0.01 0.23 15.16
C GLY A 195 -1.47 0.67 14.96
N ASP A 196 -1.99 0.64 13.73
CA ASP A 196 -3.27 1.29 13.40
C ASP A 196 -4.15 0.47 12.44
N TYR A 197 -3.67 -0.70 11.97
CA TYR A 197 -4.46 -1.53 11.05
C TYR A 197 -5.82 -1.97 11.59
N PRO A 198 -6.08 -2.15 12.90
CA PRO A 198 -7.42 -2.48 13.37
C PRO A 198 -8.44 -1.39 13.01
N HIS A 199 -8.07 -0.12 13.14
CA HIS A 199 -8.91 1.02 12.72
C HIS A 199 -9.06 1.07 11.19
N ALA A 200 -7.98 0.80 10.46
CA ALA A 200 -8.01 0.76 9.01
C ALA A 200 -8.95 -0.35 8.49
N VAL A 201 -8.88 -1.55 9.07
CA VAL A 201 -9.77 -2.68 8.74
C VAL A 201 -11.21 -2.35 9.10
N ALA A 202 -11.47 -1.73 10.25
CA ALA A 202 -12.82 -1.28 10.61
C ALA A 202 -13.39 -0.28 9.60
N ALA A 203 -12.55 0.61 9.05
CA ALA A 203 -12.93 1.60 8.04
C ALA A 203 -12.97 1.07 6.60
N GLY A 204 -12.68 -0.22 6.36
CA GLY A 204 -12.81 -0.82 5.03
C GLY A 204 -11.49 -1.13 4.30
N ALA A 205 -10.33 -1.04 4.95
CA ALA A 205 -9.04 -1.38 4.32
C ALA A 205 -9.06 -2.76 3.63
N THR A 206 -8.50 -2.85 2.44
CA THR A 206 -8.32 -4.11 1.69
C THR A 206 -6.87 -4.58 1.72
N LEU A 207 -5.92 -3.66 1.92
CA LEU A 207 -4.49 -3.94 2.00
C LEU A 207 -3.90 -3.30 3.27
N VAL A 208 -3.34 -4.12 4.16
CA VAL A 208 -2.65 -3.69 5.38
C VAL A 208 -1.17 -3.95 5.25
N ARG A 209 -0.32 -2.97 5.56
CA ARG A 209 1.14 -3.03 5.33
C ARG A 209 1.90 -3.25 6.63
N VAL A 210 2.38 -4.46 6.89
CA VAL A 210 3.12 -4.80 8.12
C VAL A 210 4.55 -5.20 7.79
N GLY A 211 5.54 -4.60 8.46
CA GLY A 211 6.96 -4.81 8.17
C GLY A 211 7.74 -5.33 9.36
N ARG A 212 8.42 -4.41 10.06
CA ARG A 212 9.40 -4.71 11.12
C ARG A 212 8.98 -5.84 12.05
N SER A 213 7.73 -5.86 12.49
CA SER A 213 7.25 -6.87 13.44
C SER A 213 7.33 -8.31 12.93
N LEU A 214 7.28 -8.54 11.60
CA LEU A 214 7.32 -9.87 10.97
C LEU A 214 8.71 -10.53 11.03
N PHE A 215 9.77 -9.74 11.21
CA PHE A 215 11.17 -10.17 11.13
C PHE A 215 11.91 -10.06 12.48
N THR A 216 11.15 -9.82 13.55
CA THR A 216 11.64 -9.70 14.93
C THR A 216 11.01 -10.76 15.80
#